data_AF-A0A974P8R1-F1
#
_entry.id   AF-A0A974P8R1-F1
#
_cell.length_a   1.000
_cell.length_b   1.000
_cell.length_c   1.000
_cell.angle_alpha   90.00
_cell.angle_beta   90.00
_cell.angle_gamma   90.00
#
_symmetry.space_group_name_H-M   'P 1'
#
loop_
_entity.id
_entity.type
_entity.pdbx_description
1 polymer ?
#
loop_
_entity_poly.entity_id
_entity_poly.type
_entity_poly.pdbx_seq_one_letter_code
_entity_poly.pdbx_strand_id
1 'polypeptide(L)'
;MGAAFAIQVKTGKENNVQKLMEWAFSKSETAQKWIKAIHNFTESTVRILSDGSFGKEIQRAVMPGYIFLEMNYSVDENNQSAYIPADVWHLIKSIPGVLKQFTNSGQIIGAEEFHNMLGLDMEEKIEVAVPVQENATASEVSKVNETERGVKEALHQVNIASNEEERVVAEQVLKAAEQNMSQLTETTYEEDKGMVATELVKVKMDSLMSRIKTLVRGGKECVRVPKSMMNTIILQIDESDKLSPTVIITRLLNYIRNVGKG
;
A
#
# COMPACT_ATOMS: atom_id res chain seq x y z
N MET A 1 -14.74 -4.40 23.35
CA MET A 1 -13.33 -4.16 22.95
C MET A 1 -12.99 -2.72 23.28
N GLY A 2 -11.72 -2.40 23.55
CA GLY A 2 -11.31 -1.10 24.09
C GLY A 2 -11.10 -0.02 23.04
N ALA A 3 -11.09 1.21 23.52
CA ALA A 3 -10.67 2.43 22.87
C ALA A 3 -9.18 2.43 22.47
N ALA A 4 -8.83 2.90 21.27
CA ALA A 4 -7.45 2.96 20.81
C ALA A 4 -6.95 4.39 20.51
N PHE A 5 -5.68 4.66 20.83
CA PHE A 5 -4.99 5.91 20.51
C PHE A 5 -3.96 5.70 19.41
N ALA A 6 -3.96 6.56 18.39
CA ALA A 6 -2.92 6.57 17.37
C ALA A 6 -1.71 7.41 17.82
N ILE A 7 -0.55 6.76 17.89
CA ILE A 7 0.74 7.38 18.18
C ILE A 7 1.54 7.46 16.89
N GLN A 8 1.94 8.69 16.53
CA GLN A 8 2.80 8.91 15.38
C GLN A 8 4.26 8.60 15.74
N VAL A 9 4.90 7.79 14.92
CA VAL A 9 6.28 7.33 15.06
C VAL A 9 7.05 7.57 13.75
N LYS A 10 8.38 7.47 13.81
CA LYS A 10 9.21 7.52 12.60
C LYS A 10 8.89 6.35 11.67
N THR A 11 8.57 6.65 10.42
CA THR A 11 8.27 5.65 9.39
C THR A 11 9.42 4.65 9.21
N GLY A 12 9.11 3.36 9.14
CA GLY A 12 10.08 2.27 9.04
C GLY A 12 10.73 1.86 10.37
N LYS A 13 10.33 2.48 11.49
CA LYS A 13 10.79 2.12 12.85
C LYS A 13 9.66 1.60 13.74
N GLU A 14 8.47 1.39 13.19
CA GLU A 14 7.24 1.01 13.92
C GLU A 14 7.47 -0.23 14.78
N ASN A 15 8.03 -1.30 14.21
CA ASN A 15 8.31 -2.54 14.93
C ASN A 15 9.32 -2.35 16.07
N ASN A 16 10.36 -1.53 15.85
CA ASN A 16 11.35 -1.24 16.89
C ASN A 16 10.73 -0.42 18.02
N VAL A 17 9.92 0.60 17.67
CA VAL A 17 9.23 1.43 18.65
C VAL A 17 8.22 0.61 19.45
N GLN A 18 7.48 -0.30 18.80
CA GLN A 18 6.58 -1.25 19.47
C GLN A 18 7.33 -2.05 20.53
N LYS A 19 8.44 -2.71 20.17
CA LYS A 19 9.24 -3.50 21.13
C LYS A 19 9.76 -2.67 22.31
N LEU A 20 10.18 -1.43 22.04
CA LEU A 20 10.62 -0.51 23.08
C LEU A 20 9.47 -0.07 23.99
N MET A 21 8.27 0.15 23.43
CA MET A 21 7.05 0.43 24.19
C MET A 21 6.65 -0.75 25.06
N GLU A 22 6.62 -1.96 24.51
CA GLU A 22 6.34 -3.20 25.26
C GLU A 22 7.32 -3.35 26.43
N TRP A 23 8.61 -3.15 26.18
CA TRP A 23 9.63 -3.19 27.22
C TRP A 23 9.43 -2.08 28.27
N ALA A 24 9.20 -0.83 27.87
CA ALA A 24 9.00 0.29 28.79
C ALA A 24 7.76 0.09 29.68
N PHE A 25 6.65 -0.38 29.10
CA PHE A 25 5.42 -0.63 29.83
C PHE A 25 5.53 -1.84 30.74
N SER A 26 6.35 -2.85 30.39
CA SER A 26 6.66 -3.98 31.28
C SER A 26 7.32 -3.54 32.59
N LYS A 27 7.92 -2.35 32.62
CA LYS A 27 8.61 -1.77 33.79
C LYS A 27 7.78 -0.75 34.56
N SER A 28 6.57 -0.43 34.12
CA SER A 28 5.71 0.57 34.75
C SER A 28 4.35 -0.03 35.13
N GLU A 29 4.08 -0.16 36.43
CA GLU A 29 2.78 -0.63 36.94
C GLU A 29 1.63 0.25 36.46
N THR A 30 1.85 1.57 36.40
CA THR A 30 0.88 2.53 35.87
C THR A 30 0.57 2.25 34.40
N ALA A 31 1.58 2.01 33.56
CA ALA A 31 1.36 1.68 32.15
C ALA A 31 0.61 0.35 31.98
N GLN A 32 0.94 -0.68 32.75
CA GLN A 32 0.26 -1.99 32.71
C GLN A 32 -1.22 -1.91 33.12
N LYS A 33 -1.55 -1.02 34.05
CA LYS A 33 -2.95 -0.79 34.45
C LYS A 33 -3.77 -0.22 33.30
N TRP A 34 -3.21 0.73 32.56
CA TRP A 34 -3.94 1.52 31.56
C TRP A 34 -3.85 0.95 30.15
N ILE A 35 -2.76 0.30 29.76
CA ILE A 35 -2.51 -0.18 28.41
C ILE A 35 -2.86 -1.67 28.34
N LYS A 36 -3.79 -2.00 27.44
CA LYS A 36 -4.22 -3.37 27.19
C LYS A 36 -3.33 -4.05 26.15
N ALA A 37 -3.07 -3.36 25.04
CA ALA A 37 -2.31 -3.90 23.94
C ALA A 37 -1.71 -2.78 23.07
N ILE A 38 -0.64 -3.13 22.36
CA ILE A 38 0.04 -2.27 21.40
C ILE A 38 -0.06 -2.95 20.05
N HIS A 39 -0.57 -2.22 19.07
CA HIS A 39 -0.88 -2.75 17.76
C HIS A 39 -0.07 -2.00 16.70
N ASN A 40 0.75 -2.74 15.97
CA ASN A 40 1.40 -2.31 14.75
C ASN A 40 0.79 -3.13 13.61
N PHE A 41 -0.17 -2.55 12.89
CA PHE A 41 -0.85 -3.27 11.83
C PHE A 41 0.08 -3.45 10.65
N THR A 42 0.45 -4.71 10.37
CA THR A 42 1.27 -5.08 9.22
C THR A 42 0.52 -6.05 8.32
N GLU A 43 0.52 -5.77 7.02
CA GLU A 43 0.10 -6.70 5.97
C GLU A 43 1.28 -7.59 5.60
N SER A 44 1.11 -8.90 5.77
CA SER A 44 2.10 -9.87 5.30
C SER A 44 1.85 -10.22 3.85
N THR A 45 2.90 -10.11 3.03
CA THR A 45 2.87 -10.42 1.61
C THR A 45 3.95 -11.43 1.24
N VAL A 46 3.57 -12.50 0.54
CA VAL A 46 4.49 -13.50 -0.02
C VAL A 46 4.38 -13.48 -1.53
N ARG A 47 5.52 -13.38 -2.24
CA ARG A 47 5.54 -13.33 -3.70
C ARG A 47 5.73 -14.72 -4.29
N ILE A 48 4.98 -15.09 -5.33
CA ILE A 48 5.29 -16.30 -6.12
C ILE A 48 6.44 -16.00 -7.09
N LEU A 49 7.49 -16.82 -7.03
CA LEU A 49 8.68 -16.74 -7.87
C LEU A 49 8.44 -17.40 -9.24
N SER A 50 9.33 -17.17 -10.20
CA SER A 50 9.21 -17.69 -11.57
C SER A 50 9.28 -19.21 -11.67
N ASP A 51 9.86 -19.87 -10.67
CA ASP A 51 9.91 -21.33 -10.53
C ASP A 51 8.66 -21.90 -9.84
N GLY A 52 7.71 -21.06 -9.46
CA GLY A 52 6.48 -21.44 -8.75
C GLY A 52 6.62 -21.55 -7.25
N SER A 53 7.82 -21.31 -6.69
CA SER A 53 8.04 -21.34 -5.25
C SER A 53 7.58 -20.04 -4.57
N PHE A 54 7.31 -20.11 -3.26
CA PHE A 54 7.03 -18.94 -2.45
C PHE A 54 8.34 -18.24 -2.09
N GLY A 55 8.42 -16.95 -2.42
CA GLY A 55 9.51 -16.07 -2.02
C GLY A 55 9.47 -15.71 -0.54
N LYS A 56 10.39 -14.84 -0.12
CA LYS A 56 10.46 -14.37 1.26
C LYS A 56 9.19 -13.60 1.66
N GLU A 57 8.70 -13.87 2.86
CA GLU A 57 7.63 -13.10 3.50
C GLU A 57 8.07 -11.66 3.75
N ILE A 58 7.27 -10.71 3.29
CA ILE A 58 7.47 -9.27 3.48
C ILE A 58 6.29 -8.72 4.25
N GLN A 59 6.55 -8.29 5.49
CA GLN A 59 5.58 -7.58 6.31
C GLN A 59 5.72 -6.07 6.05
N ARG A 60 4.61 -5.41 5.72
CA ARG A 60 4.55 -3.95 5.50
C ARG A 60 3.53 -3.33 6.43
N ALA A 61 3.87 -2.21 7.05
CA ALA A 61 2.91 -1.47 7.86
C ALA A 61 1.72 -1.03 6.99
N VAL A 62 0.50 -1.32 7.44
CA VAL A 62 -0.76 -0.91 6.82
C VAL A 62 -0.89 0.61 6.90
N MET A 63 -0.54 1.19 8.05
CA MET A 63 -0.42 2.64 8.26
C MET A 63 1.01 2.98 8.66
N PRO A 64 1.90 3.25 7.69
CA PRO A 64 3.27 3.64 7.97
C PRO A 64 3.33 4.90 8.84
N GLY A 65 4.20 4.89 9.85
CA GLY A 65 4.37 5.98 10.80
C GLY A 65 3.36 6.02 11.94
N TYR A 66 2.53 4.98 12.12
CA TYR A 66 1.56 4.91 13.22
C TYR A 66 1.62 3.58 13.99
N ILE A 67 1.45 3.69 15.31
CA ILE A 67 1.21 2.56 16.23
C ILE A 67 -0.05 2.88 17.02
N PHE A 68 -0.85 1.87 17.31
CA PHE A 68 -2.12 2.02 18.03
C PHE A 68 -2.00 1.44 19.43
N LEU A 69 -2.39 2.22 20.43
CA LEU A 69 -2.42 1.79 21.83
C LEU A 69 -3.86 1.53 22.24
N GLU A 70 -4.21 0.27 22.46
CA GLU A 70 -5.49 -0.11 23.05
C GLU A 70 -5.39 0.08 24.56
N MET A 71 -6.30 0.87 25.12
CA MET A 71 -6.31 1.20 26.54
C MET A 71 -7.51 0.55 27.24
N ASN A 72 -7.34 0.28 28.54
CA ASN A 72 -8.38 -0.20 29.44
C ASN A 72 -9.33 0.95 29.84
N TYR A 73 -9.95 1.60 28.85
CA TYR A 73 -11.05 2.53 29.09
C TYR A 73 -12.39 1.82 28.97
N SER A 74 -13.27 2.07 29.94
CA SER A 74 -14.70 1.91 29.78
C SER A 74 -15.22 3.14 29.04
N VAL A 75 -15.38 3.04 27.72
CA VAL A 75 -15.92 4.12 26.89
C VAL A 75 -17.39 3.79 26.60
N ASP A 76 -18.30 4.59 27.14
CA ASP A 76 -19.70 4.59 26.72
C ASP A 76 -19.84 5.40 25.41
N GLU A 77 -20.82 5.03 24.58
CA GLU A 77 -21.09 5.65 23.27
C GLU A 77 -21.27 7.18 23.33
N ASN A 78 -21.57 7.72 24.51
CA ASN A 78 -21.78 9.16 24.77
C ASN A 78 -20.50 9.95 25.12
N ASN A 79 -19.33 9.31 25.25
CA ASN A 79 -18.10 9.98 25.69
C ASN A 79 -16.87 9.56 24.87
N GLN A 80 -16.78 10.05 23.64
CA GLN A 80 -15.69 9.74 22.68
C GLN A 80 -14.34 10.43 22.99
N SER A 81 -14.23 11.16 24.11
CA SER A 81 -13.01 11.83 24.54
C SER A 81 -12.42 11.17 25.77
N ALA A 82 -11.23 10.57 25.64
CA ALA A 82 -10.41 10.15 26.76
C ALA A 82 -8.96 10.57 26.52
N TYR A 83 -8.22 10.76 27.60
CA TYR A 83 -6.84 11.24 27.53
C TYR A 83 -5.90 10.19 28.07
N ILE A 84 -4.78 9.96 27.39
CA ILE A 84 -3.71 9.15 27.96
C ILE A 84 -3.24 9.84 29.26
N PRO A 85 -3.17 9.14 30.41
CA PRO A 85 -2.71 9.74 31.65
C PRO A 85 -1.32 10.35 31.46
N ALA A 86 -1.06 11.51 32.06
CA ALA A 86 0.18 12.26 31.84
C ALA A 86 1.43 11.40 32.05
N ASP A 87 1.46 10.58 33.10
CA ASP A 87 2.58 9.69 33.42
C ASP A 87 2.83 8.66 32.31
N VAL A 88 1.76 8.09 31.76
CA VAL A 88 1.83 7.12 30.65
C VAL A 88 2.26 7.84 29.36
N TRP A 89 1.75 9.04 29.11
CA TRP A 89 2.15 9.84 27.96
C TRP A 89 3.62 10.28 28.02
N HIS A 90 4.12 10.69 29.19
CA HIS A 90 5.52 11.02 29.40
C HIS A 90 6.42 9.80 29.17
N LEU A 91 5.99 8.61 29.63
CA LEU A 91 6.68 7.36 29.34
C LEU A 91 6.71 7.07 27.83
N ILE A 92 5.59 7.20 27.13
CA ILE A 92 5.51 7.06 25.66
C ILE A 92 6.46 8.03 24.95
N LYS A 93 6.43 9.31 25.32
CA LYS A 93 7.24 10.37 24.70
C LYS A 93 8.74 10.18 24.94
N SER A 94 9.12 9.49 26.02
CA SER A 94 10.51 9.17 26.32
C SER A 94 11.11 8.13 25.35
N ILE A 95 10.28 7.40 24.60
CA ILE A 95 10.72 6.32 23.73
C ILE A 95 11.30 6.90 22.42
N PRO A 96 12.55 6.53 22.07
CA PRO A 96 13.16 6.99 20.82
C PRO A 96 12.34 6.59 19.60
N GLY A 97 12.00 7.57 18.76
CA GLY A 97 11.25 7.34 17.52
C GLY A 97 9.76 7.65 17.62
N VAL A 98 9.25 7.95 18.82
CA VAL A 98 7.92 8.54 19.01
C VAL A 98 7.97 10.04 18.68
N LEU A 99 6.97 10.52 17.93
CA LEU A 99 6.88 11.92 17.51
C LEU A 99 5.80 12.66 18.30
N LYS A 100 4.54 12.24 18.17
CA LYS A 100 3.40 12.87 18.84
C LYS A 100 2.19 11.94 18.84
N GLN A 101 1.19 12.26 19.65
CA GLN A 101 -0.14 11.68 19.52
C GLN A 101 -0.80 12.31 18.28
N PHE A 102 -1.53 11.51 17.50
CA PHE A 102 -2.18 12.00 16.28
C PHE A 102 -3.25 13.08 16.58
N THR A 103 -3.89 12.99 17.74
CA THR A 103 -4.96 13.90 18.17
C THR A 103 -4.53 14.69 19.42
N ASN A 104 -4.52 16.03 19.34
CA ASN A 104 -4.27 16.91 20.49
C ASN A 104 -5.47 16.96 21.47
N SER A 105 -6.64 16.46 21.05
CA SER A 105 -7.93 16.61 21.73
C SER A 105 -8.39 15.39 22.52
N GLY A 106 -7.60 14.31 22.64
CA GLY A 106 -8.05 13.08 23.31
C GLY A 106 -9.10 12.30 22.51
N GLN A 107 -9.15 12.52 21.19
CA GLN A 107 -9.97 11.72 20.30
C GLN A 107 -9.46 10.28 20.29
N ILE A 108 -10.36 9.38 20.64
CA ILE A 108 -10.16 7.95 20.65
C ILE A 108 -10.71 7.38 19.33
N ILE A 109 -10.03 6.39 18.77
CA ILE A 109 -10.61 5.55 17.72
C ILE A 109 -11.64 4.62 18.38
N GLY A 110 -12.90 4.75 17.95
CA GLY A 110 -14.01 3.95 18.46
C GLY A 110 -13.78 2.45 18.24
N ALA A 111 -14.38 1.62 19.09
CA ALA A 111 -14.15 0.18 19.04
C ALA A 111 -14.53 -0.45 17.67
N GLU A 112 -15.56 0.08 17.00
CA GLU A 112 -15.96 -0.37 15.65
C GLU A 112 -14.97 0.05 14.57
N GLU A 113 -14.51 1.31 14.56
CA GLU A 113 -13.47 1.77 13.62
C GLU A 113 -12.16 1.03 13.84
N PHE A 114 -11.79 0.83 15.10
CA PHE A 114 -10.63 0.04 15.48
C PHE A 114 -10.78 -1.43 15.06
N HIS A 115 -11.98 -2.00 15.19
CA HIS A 115 -12.29 -3.33 14.69
C HIS A 115 -12.25 -3.39 13.16
N ASN A 116 -12.70 -2.36 12.45
CA ASN A 116 -12.60 -2.29 10.98
C ASN A 116 -11.14 -2.18 10.53
N MET A 117 -10.28 -1.49 11.30
CA MET A 117 -8.83 -1.47 11.07
C MET A 117 -8.18 -2.84 11.35
N LEU A 118 -8.65 -3.56 12.38
CA LEU A 118 -8.27 -4.95 12.69
C LEU A 118 -8.81 -5.97 11.66
N GLY A 119 -9.99 -5.67 11.09
CA GLY A 119 -10.74 -6.44 10.11
C GLY A 119 -10.34 -6.18 8.67
N LEU A 120 -9.28 -5.38 8.45
CA LEU A 120 -8.41 -5.60 7.31
C LEU A 120 -7.82 -6.99 7.50
N ASP A 121 -8.49 -8.00 6.93
CA ASP A 121 -8.10 -9.40 6.96
C ASP A 121 -6.58 -9.52 7.05
N MET A 122 -6.05 -9.73 8.27
CA MET A 122 -4.63 -10.02 8.51
C MET A 122 -4.28 -11.40 7.97
N GLU A 123 -5.06 -11.88 7.02
CA GLU A 123 -4.77 -12.99 6.18
C GLU A 123 -3.59 -12.59 5.30
N GLU A 124 -2.54 -13.40 5.39
CA GLU A 124 -1.37 -13.31 4.53
C GLU A 124 -1.82 -13.24 3.06
N LYS A 125 -1.31 -12.25 2.33
CA LYS A 125 -1.65 -12.08 0.91
C LYS A 125 -0.55 -12.62 0.04
N ILE A 126 -0.93 -13.40 -0.96
CA ILE A 126 -0.01 -13.91 -1.97
C ILE A 126 -0.02 -12.94 -3.15
N GLU A 127 1.15 -12.41 -3.48
CA GLU A 127 1.38 -11.53 -4.62
C GLU A 127 1.87 -12.36 -5.82
N VAL A 128 1.09 -12.35 -6.90
CA VAL A 128 1.43 -12.98 -8.18
C VAL A 128 1.79 -11.88 -9.18
N ALA A 129 3.02 -11.89 -9.68
CA ALA A 129 3.48 -10.94 -10.69
C ALA A 129 3.34 -11.57 -12.08
N VAL A 130 2.45 -11.01 -12.89
CA VAL A 130 2.16 -11.44 -14.26
C VAL A 130 2.83 -10.46 -15.21
N PRO A 131 3.55 -10.92 -16.25
CA PRO A 131 3.94 -10.03 -17.33
C PRO A 131 2.69 -9.45 -17.99
N VAL A 132 2.61 -8.12 -18.13
CA VAL A 132 1.54 -7.50 -18.91
C VAL A 132 1.75 -7.95 -20.35
N GLN A 133 0.79 -8.69 -20.94
CA GLN A 133 0.83 -8.96 -22.37
C GLN A 133 0.82 -7.61 -23.09
N GLU A 134 1.86 -7.35 -23.89
CA GLU A 134 2.05 -6.14 -24.66
C GLU A 134 0.88 -5.93 -25.63
N ASN A 135 -0.19 -5.30 -25.15
CA ASN A 135 -1.13 -4.62 -26.00
C ASN A 135 -0.91 -3.11 -25.80
N ALA A 136 -0.24 -2.52 -26.78
CA ALA A 136 -0.13 -1.08 -27.07
C ALA A 136 0.64 -0.13 -26.11
N THR A 137 0.93 -0.48 -24.85
CA THR A 137 1.50 0.50 -23.89
C THR A 137 3.01 0.75 -23.97
N ALA A 138 3.78 -0.11 -24.66
CA ALA A 138 5.20 0.16 -24.92
C ALA A 138 5.41 1.42 -25.79
N SER A 139 4.41 1.84 -26.57
CA SER A 139 4.50 3.01 -27.45
C SER A 139 4.36 4.33 -26.69
N GLU A 140 3.58 4.40 -25.62
CA GLU A 140 3.29 5.67 -24.93
C GLU A 140 4.32 6.02 -23.84
N VAL A 141 4.83 5.02 -23.11
CA VAL A 141 5.94 5.24 -22.16
C VAL A 141 7.23 5.62 -22.90
N SER A 142 7.47 5.11 -24.11
CA SER A 142 8.57 5.57 -24.97
C SER A 142 8.38 7.04 -25.37
N LYS A 143 7.16 7.43 -25.77
CA LYS A 143 6.84 8.80 -26.17
C LYS A 143 7.04 9.79 -25.02
N VAL A 144 6.59 9.46 -23.80
CA VAL A 144 6.77 10.33 -22.61
C VAL A 144 8.26 10.50 -22.29
N ASN A 145 9.03 9.41 -22.26
CA ASN A 145 10.47 9.47 -22.01
C ASN A 145 11.22 10.26 -23.11
N GLU A 146 10.82 10.11 -24.37
CA GLU A 146 11.37 10.86 -25.49
C GLU A 146 11.03 12.36 -25.40
N THR A 147 9.80 12.72 -25.03
CA THR A 147 9.42 14.12 -24.81
C THR A 147 10.09 14.73 -23.58
N GLU A 148 10.28 13.98 -22.49
CA GLU A 148 11.03 14.46 -21.32
C GLU A 148 12.49 14.73 -21.67
N ARG A 149 13.10 13.87 -22.50
CA ARG A 149 14.45 14.09 -23.03
C ARG A 149 14.50 15.32 -23.92
N GLY A 150 13.49 15.51 -24.79
CA GLY A 150 13.36 16.69 -25.65
C GLY A 150 13.24 18.01 -24.86
N VAL A 151 12.50 18.03 -23.75
CA VAL A 151 12.41 19.20 -22.86
C VAL A 151 13.76 19.48 -22.18
N LYS A 152 14.46 18.45 -21.70
CA LYS A 152 15.80 18.62 -21.09
C LYS A 152 16.83 19.13 -22.09
N GLU A 153 16.81 18.62 -23.32
CA GLU A 153 17.68 19.08 -24.41
C GLU A 153 17.38 20.53 -24.81
N ALA A 154 16.11 20.92 -24.92
CA ALA A 154 15.72 22.30 -25.22
C ALA A 154 16.12 23.27 -24.10
N LEU A 155 15.93 22.88 -22.84
CA LEU A 155 16.30 23.67 -21.66
C LEU A 155 17.82 23.83 -21.54
N HIS A 156 18.58 22.82 -21.96
CA HIS A 156 20.04 22.90 -22.07
C HIS A 156 20.49 23.90 -23.14
N GLN A 157 19.81 23.95 -24.29
CA GLN A 157 20.12 24.92 -25.35
C GLN A 157 19.86 26.37 -24.91
N VAL A 158 18.78 26.62 -24.17
CA VAL A 158 18.52 27.95 -23.58
C VAL A 158 19.64 28.37 -22.62
N ASN A 159 20.17 27.43 -21.84
CA ASN A 159 21.22 27.70 -20.86
C ASN A 159 22.62 27.89 -21.46
N ILE A 160 22.88 27.40 -22.67
CA ILE A 160 24.18 27.51 -23.36
C ILE A 160 24.21 28.64 -24.41
N ALA A 161 23.04 29.16 -24.81
CA ALA A 161 22.93 30.25 -25.76
C ALA A 161 23.81 31.43 -25.37
N SER A 162 24.70 31.85 -26.29
CA SER A 162 25.73 32.84 -25.99
C SER A 162 25.33 34.26 -26.42
N ASN A 163 24.29 34.39 -27.25
CA ASN A 163 23.73 35.65 -27.71
C ASN A 163 22.19 35.65 -27.60
N GLU A 164 21.61 36.85 -27.66
CA GLU A 164 20.18 37.07 -27.45
C GLU A 164 19.32 36.42 -28.56
N GLU A 165 19.84 36.35 -29.79
CA GLU A 165 19.12 35.76 -30.93
C GLU A 165 19.03 34.23 -30.82
N GLU A 166 20.11 33.56 -30.43
CA GLU A 166 20.13 32.12 -30.12
C GLU A 166 19.22 31.79 -28.95
N ARG A 167 19.15 32.68 -27.96
CA ARG A 167 18.29 32.49 -26.79
C ARG A 167 16.81 32.54 -27.17
N VAL A 168 16.40 33.48 -28.02
CA VAL A 168 15.02 33.58 -28.50
C VAL A 168 14.61 32.35 -29.29
N VAL A 169 15.50 31.80 -30.13
CA VAL A 169 15.24 30.56 -30.87
C VAL A 169 15.13 29.36 -29.92
N ALA A 170 16.02 29.25 -28.94
CA ALA A 170 16.00 28.17 -27.96
C ALA A 170 14.74 28.23 -27.05
N GLU A 171 14.29 29.43 -26.67
CA GLU A 171 13.06 29.62 -25.90
C GLU A 171 11.79 29.22 -26.68
N GLN A 172 11.77 29.44 -28.00
CA GLN A 172 10.68 28.96 -28.85
C GLN A 172 10.64 27.43 -28.92
N VAL A 173 11.80 26.78 -29.02
CA VAL A 173 11.92 25.31 -29.00
C VAL A 173 11.49 24.74 -27.65
N LEU A 174 11.88 25.38 -26.54
CA LEU A 174 11.45 24.99 -25.20
C LEU A 174 9.93 25.10 -25.06
N LYS A 175 9.33 26.20 -25.51
CA LYS A 175 7.88 26.41 -25.43
C LYS A 175 7.08 25.38 -26.23
N ALA A 176 7.58 24.96 -27.40
CA ALA A 176 6.96 23.89 -28.18
C ALA A 176 7.08 22.52 -27.48
N ALA A 177 8.23 22.22 -26.86
CA ALA A 177 8.43 21.00 -26.09
C ALA A 177 7.56 20.95 -24.82
N GLU A 178 7.42 22.08 -24.12
CA GLU A 178 6.55 22.23 -22.95
C GLU A 178 5.06 22.07 -23.32
N GLN A 179 4.63 22.58 -24.47
CA GLN A 179 3.26 22.39 -24.97
C GLN A 179 2.98 20.91 -25.29
N ASN A 180 3.92 20.21 -25.91
CA ASN A 180 3.79 18.77 -26.17
C ASN A 180 3.74 17.95 -24.87
N MET A 181 4.57 18.29 -23.87
CA MET A 181 4.52 17.67 -22.55
C MET A 181 3.19 17.97 -21.84
N SER A 182 2.70 19.21 -21.94
CA SER A 182 1.41 19.62 -21.35
C SER A 182 0.25 18.84 -21.95
N GLN A 183 0.23 18.65 -23.27
CA GLN A 183 -0.78 17.83 -23.96
C GLN A 183 -0.73 16.37 -23.49
N LEU A 184 0.46 15.81 -23.28
CA LEU A 184 0.61 14.45 -22.73
C LEU A 184 0.14 14.36 -21.28
N THR A 185 0.38 15.39 -20.46
CA THR A 185 -0.10 15.42 -19.07
C THR A 185 -1.59 15.69 -18.93
N GLU A 186 -2.22 16.40 -19.88
CA GLU A 186 -3.67 16.61 -19.89
C GLU A 186 -4.44 15.36 -20.35
N THR A 187 -3.78 14.43 -21.04
CA THR A 187 -4.41 13.20 -21.56
C THR A 187 -4.43 11.99 -20.63
N THR A 188 -3.87 11.99 -19.41
CA THR A 188 -3.83 10.72 -18.66
C THR A 188 -4.00 10.86 -17.15
N TYR A 189 -5.04 10.19 -16.64
CA TYR A 189 -4.93 9.20 -15.57
C TYR A 189 -6.20 8.31 -15.59
N GLU A 190 -6.38 7.50 -16.63
CA GLU A 190 -6.99 6.19 -16.36
C GLU A 190 -5.87 5.32 -15.81
N GLU A 191 -5.98 4.88 -14.56
CA GLU A 191 -5.06 3.89 -14.01
C GLU A 191 -4.93 2.71 -15.00
N ASP A 192 -3.71 2.36 -15.40
CA ASP A 192 -3.43 1.20 -16.24
C ASP A 192 -4.08 -0.05 -15.61
N LYS A 193 -5.28 -0.40 -16.07
CA LYS A 193 -5.96 -1.64 -15.66
C LYS A 193 -5.33 -2.76 -16.44
N GLY A 194 -4.50 -3.56 -15.77
CA GLY A 194 -3.99 -4.79 -16.36
C GLY A 194 -5.11 -5.76 -16.76
N MET A 195 -4.75 -6.82 -17.48
CA MET A 195 -5.69 -7.82 -17.99
C MET A 195 -6.51 -8.44 -16.85
N VAL A 196 -5.88 -8.66 -15.69
CA VAL A 196 -6.56 -9.21 -14.51
C VAL A 196 -7.51 -8.18 -13.92
N ALA A 197 -7.11 -6.91 -13.78
CA ALA A 197 -8.00 -5.84 -13.33
C ALA A 197 -9.25 -5.69 -14.23
N THR A 198 -9.08 -5.79 -15.55
CA THR A 198 -10.17 -5.69 -16.53
C THR A 198 -11.12 -6.89 -16.46
N GLU A 199 -10.59 -8.11 -16.29
CA GLU A 199 -11.41 -9.31 -16.10
C GLU A 199 -12.11 -9.33 -14.74
N LEU A 200 -11.47 -8.79 -13.72
CA LEU A 200 -12.02 -8.64 -12.38
C LEU A 200 -13.25 -7.70 -12.38
N VAL A 201 -13.19 -6.56 -13.08
CA VAL A 201 -14.34 -5.63 -13.21
C VAL A 201 -15.57 -6.28 -13.88
N LYS A 202 -15.38 -7.30 -14.73
CA LYS A 202 -16.49 -8.01 -15.39
C LYS A 202 -17.24 -8.96 -14.46
N VAL A 203 -16.69 -9.29 -13.29
CA VAL A 203 -17.31 -10.21 -12.33
C VAL A 203 -18.09 -9.43 -11.28
N LYS A 204 -19.42 -9.62 -11.26
CA LYS A 204 -20.36 -8.99 -10.32
C LYS A 204 -20.35 -9.65 -8.93
N MET A 205 -19.22 -9.65 -8.21
CA MET A 205 -19.18 -10.12 -6.81
C MET A 205 -18.43 -9.16 -5.89
N ASP A 206 -19.13 -8.18 -5.32
CA ASP A 206 -18.50 -7.09 -4.56
C ASP A 206 -17.71 -7.54 -3.31
N SER A 207 -18.05 -8.67 -2.67
CA SER A 207 -17.42 -9.08 -1.39
C SER A 207 -16.08 -9.81 -1.54
N LEU A 208 -15.88 -10.63 -2.57
CA LEU A 208 -14.60 -11.32 -2.82
C LEU A 208 -13.64 -10.44 -3.61
N MET A 209 -14.19 -9.57 -4.46
CA MET A 209 -13.44 -8.67 -5.32
C MET A 209 -12.75 -7.55 -4.53
N SER A 210 -13.38 -7.05 -3.46
CA SER A 210 -12.77 -6.07 -2.56
C SER A 210 -11.51 -6.59 -1.85
N ARG A 211 -11.34 -7.92 -1.76
CA ARG A 211 -10.20 -8.58 -1.11
C ARG A 211 -9.01 -8.79 -2.06
N ILE A 212 -9.23 -8.69 -3.37
CA ILE A 212 -8.19 -8.82 -4.40
C ILE A 212 -7.72 -7.42 -4.81
N LYS A 213 -6.42 -7.16 -4.68
CA LYS A 213 -5.82 -5.88 -5.09
C LYS A 213 -4.91 -6.09 -6.29
N THR A 214 -5.15 -5.36 -7.37
CA THR A 214 -4.28 -5.34 -8.56
C THR A 214 -3.49 -4.04 -8.60
N LEU A 215 -2.23 -4.12 -8.99
CA LEU A 215 -1.35 -2.96 -9.16
C LEU A 215 -0.39 -3.24 -10.31
N VAL A 216 -0.23 -2.30 -11.25
CA VAL A 216 0.80 -2.39 -12.29
C VAL A 216 2.09 -1.75 -11.79
N ARG A 217 3.20 -2.49 -11.80
CA ARG A 217 4.52 -1.98 -11.40
C ARG A 217 5.61 -2.53 -12.30
N GLY A 218 6.29 -1.64 -13.03
CA GLY A 218 7.46 -1.98 -13.85
C GLY A 218 7.14 -2.98 -14.99
N GLY A 219 6.06 -2.76 -15.73
CA GLY A 219 5.63 -3.62 -16.84
C GLY A 219 5.05 -4.98 -16.41
N LYS A 220 4.81 -5.19 -15.12
CA LYS A 220 4.18 -6.39 -14.56
C LYS A 220 2.93 -6.02 -13.77
N GLU A 221 1.86 -6.78 -13.96
CA GLU A 221 0.65 -6.70 -13.16
C GLU A 221 0.83 -7.56 -11.91
N CYS A 222 0.88 -6.93 -10.74
CA CYS A 222 0.91 -7.60 -9.44
C CYS A 222 -0.53 -7.78 -8.94
N VAL A 223 -0.93 -9.03 -8.72
CA VAL A 223 -2.24 -9.41 -8.19
C VAL A 223 -2.04 -9.94 -6.78
N ARG A 224 -2.65 -9.29 -5.78
CA ARG A 224 -2.64 -9.73 -4.38
C ARG A 224 -3.93 -10.44 -4.05
N VAL A 225 -3.82 -11.66 -3.57
CA VAL A 225 -4.94 -12.55 -3.26
C VAL A 225 -4.78 -13.08 -1.83
N PRO A 226 -5.87 -13.27 -1.06
CA PRO A 226 -5.80 -13.91 0.25
C PRO A 226 -5.23 -15.34 0.17
N LYS A 227 -4.39 -15.74 1.14
CA LYS A 227 -3.70 -17.04 1.13
C LYS A 227 -4.63 -18.25 1.19
N SER A 228 -5.74 -18.18 1.90
CA SER A 228 -6.76 -19.25 1.93
C SER A 228 -7.30 -19.54 0.53
N MET A 229 -7.65 -18.48 -0.20
CA MET A 229 -8.15 -18.57 -1.58
C MET A 229 -7.08 -19.14 -2.51
N MET A 230 -5.85 -18.67 -2.39
CA MET A 230 -4.74 -19.16 -3.18
C MET A 230 -4.40 -20.62 -2.86
N ASN A 231 -4.46 -21.04 -1.60
CA ASN A 231 -4.26 -22.44 -1.21
C ASN A 231 -5.34 -23.34 -1.81
N THR A 232 -6.61 -22.90 -1.83
CA THR A 232 -7.67 -23.65 -2.52
C THR A 232 -7.39 -23.79 -4.03
N ILE A 233 -6.88 -22.73 -4.66
CA ILE A 233 -6.53 -22.75 -6.08
C ILE A 233 -5.33 -23.67 -6.33
N ILE A 234 -4.31 -23.63 -5.47
CA ILE A 234 -3.11 -24.47 -5.58
C ILE A 234 -3.42 -25.94 -5.33
N LEU A 235 -4.29 -26.27 -4.36
CA LEU A 235 -4.73 -27.64 -4.10
C LEU A 235 -5.53 -28.26 -5.26
N GLN A 236 -6.04 -27.44 -6.19
CA GLN A 236 -6.71 -27.89 -7.41
C GLN A 236 -5.75 -28.06 -8.61
N ILE A 237 -4.46 -27.83 -8.41
CA ILE A 237 -3.43 -28.01 -9.44
C ILE A 237 -2.86 -29.43 -9.30
N ASP A 238 -2.94 -30.21 -10.37
CA ASP A 238 -2.32 -31.53 -10.43
C ASP A 238 -0.79 -31.41 -10.29
N GLU A 239 -0.16 -32.35 -9.57
CA GLU A 239 1.30 -32.36 -9.29
C GLU A 239 2.20 -32.32 -10.54
N SER A 240 1.63 -32.52 -11.73
CA SER A 240 2.33 -32.51 -13.03
C SER A 240 2.45 -31.11 -13.68
N ASP A 241 1.68 -30.12 -13.23
CA ASP A 241 1.70 -28.77 -13.81
C ASP A 241 2.74 -27.87 -13.14
N LYS A 242 3.65 -27.29 -13.93
CA LYS A 242 4.55 -26.24 -13.42
C LYS A 242 3.70 -25.03 -13.01
N LEU A 243 3.85 -24.62 -11.75
CA LEU A 243 3.24 -23.43 -11.13
C LEU A 243 3.75 -22.13 -11.78
N SER A 244 3.36 -21.88 -13.04
CA SER A 244 3.67 -20.62 -13.71
C SER A 244 2.66 -19.53 -13.29
N PRO A 245 3.10 -18.26 -13.15
CA PRO A 245 2.21 -17.15 -12.78
C PRO A 245 0.95 -17.04 -13.65
N THR A 246 1.06 -17.34 -14.95
CA THR A 246 -0.06 -17.30 -15.90
C THR A 246 -1.11 -18.38 -15.64
N VAL A 247 -0.68 -19.60 -15.27
CA VAL A 247 -1.59 -20.71 -14.93
C VAL A 247 -2.36 -20.39 -13.64
N ILE A 248 -1.67 -19.84 -12.64
CA ILE A 248 -2.28 -19.47 -11.35
C ILE A 248 -3.37 -18.42 -11.55
N ILE A 249 -3.12 -17.40 -12.37
CA ILE A 249 -4.11 -16.35 -12.66
C ILE A 249 -5.29 -16.88 -13.48
N THR A 250 -5.03 -17.75 -14.45
CA THR A 250 -6.11 -18.37 -15.24
C THR A 250 -7.03 -19.20 -14.34
N ARG A 251 -6.46 -19.96 -13.39
CA ARG A 251 -7.22 -20.73 -12.39
C ARG A 251 -7.91 -19.84 -11.37
N LEU A 252 -7.30 -18.73 -10.94
CA LEU A 252 -7.92 -17.71 -10.10
C LEU A 252 -9.17 -17.14 -10.77
N LEU A 253 -9.07 -16.70 -12.01
CA LEU A 253 -10.22 -16.17 -12.77
C LEU A 253 -11.31 -17.23 -12.96
N ASN A 254 -10.94 -18.48 -13.23
CA ASN A 254 -11.91 -19.59 -13.31
C ASN A 254 -12.58 -19.89 -11.97
N TYR A 255 -11.82 -19.88 -10.86
CA TYR A 255 -12.36 -20.06 -9.52
C TYR A 255 -13.39 -18.97 -9.19
N ILE A 256 -13.04 -17.71 -9.42
CA ILE A 256 -13.94 -16.57 -9.20
C ILE A 256 -15.21 -16.70 -10.07
N ARG A 257 -15.07 -17.08 -11.35
CA ARG A 257 -16.21 -17.28 -12.27
C ARG A 257 -17.10 -18.47 -11.89
N ASN A 258 -16.53 -19.54 -11.33
CA ASN A 258 -17.28 -20.74 -10.94
C ASN A 258 -17.98 -20.56 -9.59
N VAL A 259 -17.34 -19.89 -8.63
CA VAL A 259 -17.96 -19.54 -7.35
C VAL A 259 -19.13 -18.58 -7.55
N GLY A 260 -19.07 -17.69 -8.55
CA GLY A 260 -20.17 -16.79 -8.92
C GLY A 260 -21.39 -17.45 -9.61
N LYS A 261 -21.36 -18.77 -9.85
CA LYS A 261 -22.50 -19.54 -10.39
C LYS A 261 -23.19 -20.43 -9.33
N GLY A 262 -22.68 -20.43 -8.09
CA GLY A 262 -23.24 -21.17 -6.95
C GLY A 262 -24.25 -20.34 -6.17
#